data_AF-A0A0V8DMA2-F1
#
_entry.id   AF-A0A0V8DMA2-F1
#
_cell.length_a   1.000
_cell.length_b   1.000
_cell.length_c   1.000
_cell.angle_alpha   90.00
_cell.angle_beta   90.00
_cell.angle_gamma   90.00
#
_symmetry.space_group_name_H-M   'P 1'
#
loop_
_entity.id
_entity.type
_entity.pdbx_description
1 polymer ?
#
loop_
_entity_poly.entity_id
_entity_poly.type
_entity_poly.pdbx_seq_one_letter_code
_entity_poly.pdbx_strand_id
1 'polypeptide(L)'
;MAEEKLTLYQLEGQFQEALNLSDEDEELFMDTLDSNGFFENMEEKFDGYGFFMKDLKARREVEKAKADIIKKAYDDQMKKVKSYDKKEKFVKNKLYEFMKMTKKEKVKTDNHTFWYQKSAPKLEITNKPLIPKAYYSEQLDEKKLSDSLKAGNVILGAELVKSESLRFR
;
A
#
# COMPACT_ATOMS: atom_id res chain seq x y z
N MET A 1 54.35 -16.38 11.71
CA MET A 1 53.71 -16.49 10.39
C MET A 1 53.18 -15.11 10.08
N ALA A 2 53.54 -14.54 8.92
CA ALA A 2 53.09 -13.21 8.55
C ALA A 2 51.59 -13.28 8.23
N GLU A 3 50.77 -12.49 8.91
CA GLU A 3 49.37 -12.29 8.53
C GLU A 3 49.37 -11.61 7.15
N GLU A 4 48.85 -12.31 6.16
CA GLU A 4 48.74 -11.83 4.80
C GLU A 4 47.63 -10.78 4.76
N LYS A 5 48.02 -9.50 4.85
CA LYS A 5 47.09 -8.37 4.86
C LYS A 5 46.40 -8.29 3.49
N LEU A 6 45.07 -8.49 3.47
CA LEU A 6 44.27 -8.33 2.27
C LEU A 6 44.45 -6.93 1.68
N THR A 7 44.65 -6.88 0.37
CA THR A 7 44.76 -5.60 -0.35
C THR A 7 43.41 -4.90 -0.37
N LEU A 8 43.41 -3.57 -0.41
CA LEU A 8 42.20 -2.73 -0.48
C LEU A 8 41.24 -3.18 -1.61
N TYR A 9 41.80 -3.66 -2.72
CA TYR A 9 41.05 -4.16 -3.87
C TYR A 9 40.34 -5.50 -3.59
N GLN A 10 40.96 -6.37 -2.79
CA GLN A 10 40.33 -7.63 -2.38
C GLN A 10 39.22 -7.38 -1.35
N LEU A 11 39.41 -6.41 -0.46
CA LEU A 11 38.35 -5.93 0.46
C LEU A 11 37.18 -5.30 -0.31
N GLU A 12 37.45 -4.47 -1.32
CA GLU A 12 36.38 -3.91 -2.15
C GLU A 12 35.62 -5.00 -2.92
N GLY A 13 36.33 -5.99 -3.47
CA GLY A 13 35.72 -7.14 -4.16
C GLY A 13 34.84 -8.00 -3.25
N GLN A 14 35.33 -8.37 -2.07
CA GLN A 14 34.56 -9.18 -1.11
C GLN A 14 33.37 -8.40 -0.52
N PHE A 15 33.48 -7.08 -0.35
CA PHE A 15 32.37 -6.24 0.07
C PHE A 15 31.26 -6.17 -0.99
N GLN A 16 31.65 -6.09 -2.27
CA GLN A 16 30.68 -6.15 -3.38
C GLN A 16 30.00 -7.53 -3.48
N GLU A 17 30.73 -8.62 -3.24
CA GLU A 17 30.15 -9.97 -3.18
C GLU A 17 29.14 -10.10 -2.03
N ALA A 18 29.49 -9.62 -0.83
CA ALA A 18 28.57 -9.59 0.31
C ALA A 18 27.34 -8.69 0.01
N LEU A 19 27.54 -7.51 -0.58
CA LEU A 19 26.44 -6.61 -0.97
C LEU A 19 25.45 -7.28 -1.93
N ASN A 20 25.93 -8.09 -2.86
CA ASN A 20 25.07 -8.83 -3.79
C ASN A 20 24.26 -9.94 -3.08
N LEU A 21 24.78 -10.50 -1.97
CA LEU A 21 24.06 -11.46 -1.11
C LEU A 21 23.01 -10.78 -0.21
N SER A 22 23.17 -9.49 0.11
CA SER A 22 22.26 -8.73 0.99
C SER A 22 20.85 -8.52 0.42
N ASP A 23 20.68 -8.67 -0.90
CA ASP A 23 19.36 -8.56 -1.53
C ASP A 23 18.46 -9.78 -1.17
N GLU A 24 19.03 -10.87 -0.64
CA GLU A 24 18.31 -12.10 -0.24
C GLU A 24 18.23 -12.31 1.28
N ASP A 25 19.29 -11.98 2.03
CA ASP A 25 19.32 -12.15 3.50
C ASP A 25 20.27 -11.12 4.17
N GLU A 26 19.68 -10.15 4.86
CA GLU A 26 20.42 -9.10 5.57
C GLU A 26 21.24 -9.65 6.76
N GLU A 27 20.83 -10.75 7.37
CA GLU A 27 21.53 -11.35 8.52
C GLU A 27 22.78 -12.11 8.06
N LEU A 28 22.68 -12.84 6.94
CA LEU A 28 23.81 -13.52 6.30
C LEU A 28 24.88 -12.51 5.80
N PHE A 29 24.44 -11.35 5.29
CA PHE A 29 25.35 -10.27 4.90
C PHE A 29 26.15 -9.75 6.10
N MET A 30 25.46 -9.47 7.21
CA MET A 30 26.12 -8.99 8.42
C MET A 30 27.05 -10.04 9.03
N ASP A 31 26.64 -11.31 9.04
CA ASP A 31 27.48 -12.41 9.52
C ASP A 31 28.75 -12.55 8.66
N THR A 32 28.62 -12.42 7.33
CA THR A 32 29.76 -12.46 6.39
C THR A 32 30.72 -11.28 6.56
N LEU A 33 30.18 -10.08 6.85
CA LEU A 33 31.00 -8.90 7.15
C LEU A 33 31.74 -9.02 8.48
N ASP A 34 31.09 -9.60 9.50
CA ASP A 34 31.69 -9.79 10.82
C ASP A 34 32.67 -10.97 10.88
N SER A 35 32.41 -12.05 10.13
CA SER A 35 33.20 -13.29 10.14
C SER A 35 34.52 -13.20 9.37
N ASN A 36 34.60 -12.34 8.35
CA ASN A 36 35.76 -12.27 7.44
C ASN A 36 36.90 -11.36 7.93
N GLY A 37 36.84 -10.85 9.17
CA GLY A 37 37.89 -9.98 9.71
C GLY A 37 38.06 -8.66 8.94
N PHE A 38 36.99 -8.20 8.29
CA PHE A 38 36.99 -7.03 7.40
C PHE A 38 37.39 -5.71 8.06
N PHE A 39 37.25 -5.67 9.38
CA PHE A 39 37.44 -4.48 10.18
C PHE A 39 38.43 -4.83 11.29
N GLU A 40 39.59 -4.19 11.26
CA GLU A 40 40.67 -4.43 12.22
C GLU A 40 40.33 -3.81 13.59
N ASN A 41 39.43 -2.81 13.60
CA ASN A 41 38.98 -2.13 14.81
C ASN A 41 37.47 -1.79 14.78
N MET A 42 36.95 -1.37 15.93
CA MET A 42 35.54 -1.03 16.10
C MET A 42 35.11 0.18 15.25
N GLU A 43 35.98 1.15 15.00
CA GLU A 43 35.67 2.36 14.22
C GLU A 43 35.45 2.03 12.73
N GLU A 44 36.27 1.16 12.16
CA GLU A 44 36.11 0.70 10.78
C GLU A 44 34.80 -0.09 10.60
N LYS A 45 34.38 -0.87 11.62
CA LYS A 45 33.05 -1.51 11.61
C LYS A 45 31.94 -0.48 11.51
N PHE A 46 31.98 0.56 12.34
CA PHE A 46 30.99 1.64 12.32
C PHE A 46 30.94 2.36 10.97
N ASP A 47 32.09 2.62 10.35
CA ASP A 47 32.15 3.21 9.01
C ASP A 47 31.56 2.27 7.95
N GLY A 48 31.82 0.96 8.03
CA GLY A 48 31.21 -0.05 7.18
C GLY A 48 29.68 -0.04 7.23
N TYR A 49 29.11 -0.05 8.43
CA TYR A 49 27.66 0.11 8.62
C TYR A 49 27.16 1.45 8.06
N GLY A 50 27.91 2.53 8.27
CA GLY A 50 27.59 3.85 7.74
C GLY A 50 27.54 3.89 6.21
N PHE A 51 28.46 3.22 5.52
CA PHE A 51 28.46 3.10 4.06
C PHE A 51 27.29 2.25 3.56
N PHE A 52 27.01 1.11 4.21
CA PHE A 52 25.89 0.26 3.83
C PHE A 52 24.54 0.97 4.01
N MET A 53 24.35 1.69 5.13
CA MET A 53 23.15 2.50 5.35
C MET A 53 22.98 3.59 4.28
N LYS A 54 24.07 4.21 3.82
CA LYS A 54 24.04 5.20 2.73
C LYS A 54 23.67 4.55 1.39
N ASP A 55 24.21 3.36 1.09
CA ASP A 55 23.86 2.61 -0.11
C ASP A 55 22.38 2.20 -0.12
N LEU A 56 21.89 1.60 0.96
CA LEU A 56 20.48 1.26 1.12
C LEU A 56 19.56 2.48 0.98
N LYS A 57 19.98 3.63 1.52
CA LYS A 57 19.25 4.89 1.34
C LYS A 57 19.23 5.32 -0.13
N ALA A 58 20.36 5.23 -0.83
CA ALA A 58 20.42 5.57 -2.26
C ALA A 58 19.55 4.64 -3.11
N ARG A 59 19.63 3.31 -2.90
CA ARG A 59 18.78 2.32 -3.56
C ARG A 59 17.30 2.58 -3.29
N ARG A 60 16.94 2.86 -2.03
CA ARG A 60 15.57 3.22 -1.63
C ARG A 60 15.04 4.44 -2.38
N GLU A 61 15.84 5.50 -2.53
CA GLU A 61 15.42 6.70 -3.26
C GLU A 61 15.24 6.44 -4.75
N VAL A 62 16.08 5.58 -5.36
CA VAL A 62 15.90 5.13 -6.75
C VAL A 62 14.59 4.35 -6.91
N GLU A 63 14.31 3.39 -6.02
CA GLU A 63 13.06 2.60 -6.07
C GLU A 63 11.82 3.46 -5.84
N LYS A 64 11.88 4.44 -4.92
CA LYS A 64 10.81 5.43 -4.77
C LYS A 64 10.55 6.21 -6.06
N ALA A 65 11.61 6.67 -6.73
CA ALA A 65 11.48 7.39 -7.99
C ALA A 65 10.83 6.52 -9.09
N LYS A 66 11.20 5.23 -9.18
CA LYS A 66 10.55 4.26 -10.08
C LYS A 66 9.06 4.09 -9.72
N ALA A 67 8.75 3.91 -8.45
CA ALA A 67 7.37 3.76 -7.97
C ALA A 67 6.52 4.99 -8.31
N ASP A 68 7.06 6.20 -8.17
CA ASP A 68 6.36 7.44 -8.53
C ASP A 68 6.07 7.56 -10.02
N ILE A 69 7.00 7.11 -10.88
CA ILE A 69 6.78 7.05 -12.33
C ILE A 69 5.65 6.07 -12.66
N ILE A 70 5.66 4.88 -12.08
CA ILE A 70 4.62 3.86 -12.26
C ILE A 70 3.26 4.40 -11.80
N LYS A 71 3.23 5.05 -10.63
CA LYS A 71 2.01 5.64 -10.09
C LYS A 71 1.43 6.71 -11.02
N LYS A 72 2.26 7.61 -11.55
CA LYS A 72 1.82 8.61 -12.54
C LYS A 72 1.26 7.96 -13.80
N ALA A 73 1.95 6.94 -14.33
CA ALA A 73 1.48 6.21 -15.50
C ALA A 73 0.13 5.50 -15.23
N TYR A 74 -0.02 4.88 -14.06
CA TYR A 74 -1.27 4.28 -13.62
C TYR A 74 -2.39 5.31 -13.52
N ASP A 75 -2.15 6.46 -12.88
CA ASP A 75 -3.12 7.54 -12.74
C ASP A 75 -3.60 8.07 -14.09
N ASP A 76 -2.69 8.21 -15.06
CA ASP A 76 -3.03 8.65 -16.41
C ASP A 76 -3.85 7.62 -17.19
N GLN A 77 -3.56 6.33 -17.04
CA GLN A 77 -4.42 5.28 -17.60
C GLN A 77 -5.80 5.29 -16.93
N MET A 78 -5.86 5.47 -15.61
CA MET A 78 -7.12 5.53 -14.88
C MET A 78 -7.97 6.75 -15.27
N LYS A 79 -7.35 7.88 -15.62
CA LYS A 79 -8.06 9.02 -16.23
C LYS A 79 -8.70 8.65 -17.56
N LYS A 80 -8.02 7.87 -18.41
CA LYS A 80 -8.58 7.40 -19.69
C LYS A 80 -9.77 6.47 -19.46
N VAL A 81 -9.66 5.52 -18.52
CA VAL A 81 -10.76 4.64 -18.12
C VAL A 81 -11.99 5.47 -17.72
N LYS A 82 -11.82 6.43 -16.80
CA LYS A 82 -12.90 7.34 -16.37
C LYS A 82 -13.48 8.16 -17.53
N SER A 83 -12.65 8.56 -18.49
CA SER A 83 -13.10 9.29 -19.68
C SER A 83 -13.97 8.41 -20.59
N TYR A 84 -13.58 7.15 -20.80
CA TYR A 84 -14.40 6.19 -21.55
C TYR A 84 -15.71 5.87 -20.83
N ASP A 85 -15.70 5.67 -19.52
CA ASP A 85 -16.93 5.49 -18.72
C ASP A 85 -17.89 6.68 -18.89
N LYS A 86 -17.35 7.91 -18.87
CA LYS A 86 -18.15 9.13 -19.06
C LYS A 86 -18.75 9.18 -20.47
N LYS A 87 -17.97 8.85 -21.49
CA LYS A 87 -18.44 8.81 -22.89
C LYS A 87 -19.50 7.73 -23.08
N GLU A 88 -19.30 6.54 -22.54
CA GLU A 88 -20.27 5.45 -22.61
C GLU A 88 -21.58 5.85 -21.93
N LYS A 89 -21.53 6.42 -20.72
CA LYS A 89 -22.73 6.95 -20.03
C LYS A 89 -23.43 8.03 -20.84
N PHE A 90 -22.67 8.95 -21.45
CA PHE A 90 -23.25 10.00 -22.29
C PHE A 90 -23.99 9.41 -23.49
N VAL A 91 -23.39 8.44 -24.20
CA VAL A 91 -24.03 7.78 -25.35
C VAL A 91 -25.27 6.99 -24.90
N LYS A 92 -25.20 6.25 -23.78
CA LYS A 92 -26.35 5.55 -23.19
C LYS A 92 -27.49 6.51 -22.87
N ASN A 93 -27.19 7.66 -22.26
CA ASN A 93 -28.20 8.68 -21.95
C ASN A 93 -28.83 9.27 -23.21
N LYS A 94 -28.03 9.55 -24.25
CA LYS A 94 -28.55 10.04 -25.52
C LYS A 94 -29.46 9.01 -26.20
N LEU A 95 -29.10 7.73 -26.17
CA LEU A 95 -29.94 6.66 -26.66
C LEU A 95 -31.25 6.56 -25.85
N TYR A 96 -31.17 6.65 -24.52
CA TYR A 96 -32.33 6.67 -23.64
C TYR A 96 -33.29 7.82 -23.95
N GLU A 97 -32.76 9.04 -24.08
CA GLU A 97 -33.52 10.24 -24.49
C GLU A 97 -34.19 10.04 -25.85
N PHE A 98 -33.45 9.51 -26.82
CA PHE A 98 -33.96 9.25 -28.17
C PHE A 98 -35.08 8.20 -28.19
N MET A 99 -34.91 7.08 -27.47
CA MET A 99 -35.95 6.06 -27.31
C MET A 99 -37.20 6.64 -26.63
N LYS A 100 -37.02 7.57 -25.68
CA LYS A 100 -38.13 8.20 -24.96
C LYS A 100 -38.88 9.18 -25.86
N MET A 101 -38.17 10.00 -26.64
CA MET A 101 -38.76 10.91 -27.62
C MET A 101 -39.53 10.16 -28.71
N THR A 102 -39.00 9.03 -29.17
CA THR A 102 -39.64 8.19 -30.19
C THR A 102 -40.70 7.22 -29.63
N LYS A 103 -40.92 7.22 -28.30
CA LYS A 103 -41.85 6.35 -27.57
C LYS A 103 -41.64 4.85 -27.86
N LYS A 104 -40.40 4.43 -28.13
CA LYS A 104 -40.05 3.03 -28.36
C LYS A 104 -39.48 2.41 -27.10
N GLU A 105 -40.23 1.50 -26.47
CA GLU A 105 -39.77 0.82 -25.25
C GLU A 105 -38.74 -0.28 -25.52
N LYS A 106 -38.77 -0.86 -26.72
CA LYS A 106 -37.84 -1.88 -27.19
C LYS A 106 -37.53 -1.67 -28.67
N VAL A 107 -36.25 -1.74 -29.02
CA VAL A 107 -35.74 -1.61 -30.38
C VAL A 107 -34.81 -2.78 -30.67
N LYS A 108 -35.11 -3.54 -31.71
CA LYS A 108 -34.23 -4.60 -32.22
C LYS A 108 -33.63 -4.15 -33.55
N THR A 109 -32.32 -4.22 -33.66
CA THR A 109 -31.55 -4.07 -34.90
C THR A 109 -30.95 -5.42 -35.28
N ASP A 110 -30.24 -5.48 -36.40
CA ASP A 110 -29.61 -6.73 -36.88
C ASP A 110 -28.59 -7.28 -35.87
N ASN A 111 -27.90 -6.39 -35.16
CA ASN A 111 -26.81 -6.76 -34.25
C ASN A 111 -27.14 -6.56 -32.76
N HIS A 112 -28.14 -5.74 -32.42
CA HIS A 112 -28.38 -5.34 -31.03
C HIS A 112 -29.88 -5.29 -30.69
N THR A 113 -30.18 -5.48 -29.41
CA THR A 113 -31.51 -5.22 -28.86
C THR A 113 -31.38 -4.23 -27.70
N PHE A 114 -32.13 -3.14 -27.76
CA PHE A 114 -32.21 -2.11 -26.73
C PHE A 114 -33.59 -2.18 -26.10
N TRP A 115 -33.66 -2.13 -24.78
CA TRP A 115 -34.93 -2.08 -24.06
C TRP A 115 -34.75 -1.35 -22.73
N TYR A 116 -35.84 -0.84 -22.18
CA TYR A 116 -35.84 -0.33 -20.81
C TYR A 116 -35.87 -1.49 -19.81
N GLN A 117 -34.82 -1.61 -19.00
CA GLN A 117 -34.83 -2.48 -17.83
C GLN A 117 -35.28 -1.67 -16.61
N LYS A 118 -36.39 -2.08 -15.98
CA LYS A 118 -36.82 -1.51 -14.70
C LYS A 118 -35.93 -2.07 -13.59
N SER A 119 -35.26 -1.21 -12.85
CA SER A 119 -34.53 -1.60 -11.64
C SER A 119 -35.49 -1.99 -10.52
N ALA A 120 -35.05 -2.88 -9.64
CA ALA A 120 -35.79 -3.19 -8.42
C ALA A 120 -35.99 -1.91 -7.57
N PRO A 121 -37.11 -1.77 -6.85
CA PRO A 121 -37.34 -0.64 -5.97
C PRO A 121 -36.21 -0.53 -4.94
N LYS A 122 -35.56 0.64 -4.88
CA LYS A 122 -34.56 0.93 -3.85
C LYS A 122 -35.27 1.44 -2.60
N LEU A 123 -34.93 0.87 -1.45
CA LEU A 123 -35.36 1.44 -0.17
C LEU A 123 -34.68 2.79 0.02
N GLU A 124 -35.46 3.86 0.01
CA GLU A 124 -35.02 5.21 0.32
C GLU A 124 -35.57 5.58 1.72
N ILE A 125 -34.66 5.78 2.67
CA ILE A 125 -35.03 6.19 4.03
C ILE A 125 -35.16 7.71 4.03
N THR A 126 -36.39 8.21 3.94
CA THR A 126 -36.68 9.65 3.96
C THR A 126 -36.48 10.24 5.36
N ASN A 127 -36.76 9.48 6.42
CA ASN A 127 -36.67 9.97 7.79
C ASN A 127 -36.27 8.87 8.79
N LYS A 128 -34.98 8.80 9.14
CA LYS A 128 -34.39 7.84 10.08
C LYS A 128 -35.10 7.74 11.46
N PRO A 129 -35.45 8.83 12.16
CA PRO A 129 -36.10 8.76 13.47
C PRO A 129 -37.53 8.20 13.47
N LEU A 130 -38.23 8.15 12.33
CA LEU A 130 -39.52 7.48 12.22
C LEU A 130 -39.37 5.96 12.06
N ILE A 131 -38.15 5.46 11.84
CA ILE A 131 -37.88 4.04 11.70
C ILE A 131 -37.81 3.41 13.11
N PRO A 132 -38.61 2.37 13.39
CA PRO A 132 -38.57 1.67 14.67
C PRO A 132 -37.16 1.20 15.03
N LYS A 133 -36.83 1.25 16.32
CA LYS A 133 -35.55 0.78 16.87
C LYS A 133 -35.24 -0.70 16.55
N ALA A 134 -36.27 -1.49 16.23
CA ALA A 134 -36.13 -2.88 15.76
C ALA A 134 -35.27 -3.03 14.48
N TYR A 135 -35.03 -1.95 13.73
CA TYR A 135 -34.23 -1.96 12.49
C TYR A 135 -32.82 -1.38 12.65
N TYR A 136 -32.38 -1.07 13.88
CA TYR A 136 -31.04 -0.55 14.17
C TYR A 136 -30.23 -1.55 15.01
N SER A 137 -29.00 -1.85 14.61
CA SER A 137 -28.04 -2.66 15.39
C SER A 137 -27.15 -1.77 16.28
N GLU A 138 -27.04 -2.08 17.57
CA GLU A 138 -26.20 -1.36 18.55
C GLU A 138 -24.69 -1.58 18.26
N GLN A 139 -23.92 -0.51 18.05
CA GLN A 139 -22.46 -0.59 17.86
C GLN A 139 -21.70 -0.26 19.16
N LEU A 140 -20.56 -0.94 19.34
CA LEU A 140 -19.64 -0.83 20.48
C LEU A 140 -18.85 0.49 20.45
N ASP A 141 -18.69 1.14 21.60
CA ASP A 141 -17.97 2.41 21.76
C ASP A 141 -16.53 2.18 22.26
N GLU A 142 -15.60 2.06 21.31
CA GLU A 142 -14.18 1.73 21.55
C GLU A 142 -13.42 2.78 22.37
N LYS A 143 -13.88 4.04 22.37
CA LYS A 143 -13.24 5.12 23.16
C LYS A 143 -13.50 4.94 24.64
N LYS A 144 -14.75 4.63 25.03
CA LYS A 144 -15.09 4.33 26.42
C LYS A 144 -14.37 3.09 26.93
N LEU A 145 -14.16 2.11 26.06
CA LEU A 145 -13.37 0.92 26.35
C LEU A 145 -11.91 1.28 26.64
N SER A 146 -11.27 2.05 25.74
CA SER A 146 -9.89 2.55 25.91
C SER A 146 -9.73 3.36 27.20
N ASP A 147 -10.65 4.29 27.48
CA ASP A 147 -10.53 5.16 28.66
C ASP A 147 -10.78 4.40 29.97
N SER A 148 -11.67 3.40 29.95
CA SER A 148 -11.88 2.50 31.09
C SER A 148 -10.67 1.60 31.36
N LEU A 149 -10.00 1.10 30.32
CA LEU A 149 -8.76 0.33 30.44
C LEU A 149 -7.59 1.21 30.94
N LYS A 150 -7.51 2.47 30.51
CA LYS A 150 -6.53 3.45 31.04
C LYS A 150 -6.78 3.81 32.50
N ALA A 151 -8.05 3.81 32.93
CA ALA A 151 -8.44 4.04 34.32
C ALA A 151 -8.19 2.83 35.25
N GLY A 152 -7.69 1.71 34.72
CA GLY A 152 -7.34 0.51 35.49
C GLY A 152 -8.47 -0.52 35.63
N ASN A 153 -9.60 -0.35 34.92
CA ASN A 153 -10.64 -1.37 34.90
C ASN A 153 -10.25 -2.53 33.98
N VAL A 154 -10.31 -3.76 34.49
CA VAL A 154 -10.05 -4.96 33.68
C VAL A 154 -11.30 -5.28 32.87
N ILE A 155 -11.24 -5.07 31.55
CA ILE A 155 -12.31 -5.47 30.63
C ILE A 155 -11.84 -6.71 29.87
N LEU A 156 -12.52 -7.84 30.11
CA LEU A 156 -12.27 -9.08 29.38
C LEU A 156 -12.50 -8.85 27.88
N GLY A 157 -11.41 -8.84 27.09
CA GLY A 157 -11.45 -8.67 25.64
C GLY A 157 -10.70 -7.45 25.08
N ALA A 158 -10.06 -6.62 25.90
CA ALA A 158 -9.22 -5.52 25.40
C ALA A 158 -8.03 -5.19 26.32
N GLU A 159 -6.86 -4.97 25.73
CA GLU A 159 -5.58 -4.75 26.42
C GLU A 159 -4.80 -3.60 25.74
N LEU A 160 -4.02 -2.85 26.53
CA LEU A 160 -3.19 -1.74 26.05
C LEU A 160 -1.74 -2.20 25.85
N VAL A 161 -1.31 -2.37 24.61
CA VAL A 161 0.07 -2.77 24.24
C VAL A 161 0.93 -1.54 23.91
N LYS A 162 2.18 -1.50 24.38
CA LYS A 162 3.19 -0.45 24.05
C LYS A 162 4.35 -1.06 23.27
N SER A 163 4.88 -0.34 22.27
CA SER A 163 6.06 -0.73 21.48
C SER A 163 7.05 0.45 21.34
N GLU A 164 8.34 0.18 21.40
CA GLU A 164 9.43 1.17 21.28
C GLU A 164 10.18 1.03 19.94
N SER A 165 10.72 2.13 19.37
CA SER A 165 11.45 2.14 18.09
C SER A 165 12.66 3.07 18.13
N LEU A 166 13.85 2.59 17.72
CA LEU A 166 15.09 3.38 17.60
C LEU A 166 15.01 4.45 16.49
N ARG A 167 15.56 5.65 16.71
CA ARG A 167 15.59 6.75 15.70
C ARG A 167 17.03 7.27 15.52
N PHE A 168 17.41 7.55 14.26
CA PHE A 168 18.66 8.24 13.90
C PHE A 168 18.36 9.53 13.11
N ARG A 169 19.26 10.52 13.13
CA ARG A 169 19.17 11.74 12.31
C ARG A 169 20.50 12.02 11.61
#